data_AF-A0A8S3KIE3-F1
#
_entry.id   AF-A0A8S3KIE3-F1
#
_cell.length_a   1.000
_cell.length_b   1.000
_cell.length_c   1.000
_cell.angle_alpha   90.00
_cell.angle_beta   90.00
_cell.angle_gamma   90.00
#
_symmetry.space_group_name_H-M   'P 1'
#
loop_
_entity.id
_entity.type
_entity.pdbx_description
1 polymer ?
#
loop_
_entity_poly.entity_id
_entity_poly.type
_entity_poly.pdbx_seq_one_letter_code
_entity_poly.pdbx_strand_id
1 'polypeptide(L)'
;VVGGLAWSIQACNFAVDIDVLYQENATLGQKLELTERIILVLSRMKCSHRIEPHQIQGEDFMHIFPVVQWLVKRVFERRAEIGDLNRAYALNQYDKQFNEAVND
;
A
#
# COMPACT_ATOMS: atom_id res chain seq x y z
N VAL A 1 0.05 9.78 -11.65
CA VAL A 1 1.03 8.80 -11.13
C VAL A 1 1.14 8.78 -9.60
N VAL A 2 1.48 9.91 -8.96
CA VAL A 2 1.73 10.01 -7.51
C VAL A 2 0.61 9.40 -6.66
N GLY A 3 -0.66 9.72 -6.95
CA GLY A 3 -1.80 9.13 -6.24
C GLY A 3 -1.89 7.60 -6.35
N GLY A 4 -1.50 7.02 -7.49
CA GLY A 4 -1.46 5.57 -7.67
C GLY A 4 -0.34 4.89 -6.87
N LEU A 5 0.83 5.54 -6.77
CA LEU A 5 1.93 5.08 -5.91
C LEU A 5 1.52 5.14 -4.44
N ALA A 6 0.96 6.26 -4.00
CA ALA A 6 0.44 6.47 -2.66
C ALA A 6 -0.61 5.41 -2.28
N TRP A 7 -1.61 5.20 -3.14
CA TRP A 7 -2.64 4.19 -2.94
C TRP A 7 -2.06 2.78 -2.86
N SER A 8 -1.12 2.43 -3.73
CA SER A 8 -0.53 1.09 -3.73
C SER A 8 0.28 0.81 -2.47
N ILE A 9 0.99 1.82 -1.95
CA ILE A 9 1.69 1.74 -0.67
C ILE A 9 0.70 1.50 0.48
N GLN A 10 -0.38 2.30 0.56
CA GLN A 10 -1.42 2.12 1.58
C GLN A 10 -2.08 0.74 1.48
N ALA A 11 -2.39 0.29 0.26
CA ALA A 11 -3.01 -1.01 0.01
C ALA A 11 -2.12 -2.20 0.38
N CYS A 12 -0.79 -2.03 0.46
CA CYS A 12 0.12 -3.04 1.00
C CYS A 12 -0.01 -3.19 2.53
N ASN A 13 -0.73 -2.31 3.22
CA ASN A 13 -0.89 -2.29 4.69
C ASN A 13 0.44 -2.46 5.43
N PHE A 14 1.50 -1.86 4.87
CA PHE A 14 2.82 -1.90 5.48
C PHE A 14 2.81 -0.91 6.64
N ALA A 15 3.12 -1.39 7.85
CA ALA A 15 3.09 -0.58 9.06
C ALA A 15 4.22 0.47 9.03
N VAL A 16 3.93 1.60 8.39
CA VAL A 16 4.80 2.77 8.40
C VAL A 16 3.99 3.91 9.01
N ASP A 17 4.53 4.53 10.06
CA ASP A 17 4.05 5.80 10.61
C ASP A 17 4.32 6.98 9.65
N ILE A 18 4.24 6.75 8.34
CA ILE A 18 4.35 7.78 7.31
C ILE A 18 3.05 7.74 6.55
N ASP A 19 2.24 8.76 6.77
CA ASP A 19 1.03 8.96 6.01
C ASP A 19 1.38 9.47 4.60
N VAL A 20 1.00 8.68 3.59
CA VAL A 20 1.19 8.97 2.17
C VAL A 20 -0.18 9.26 1.58
N LEU A 21 -0.81 10.34 2.02
CA LEU A 21 -2.09 10.81 1.50
C LEU A 21 -1.88 11.73 0.31
N TYR A 22 -2.50 11.38 -0.82
CA TYR A 22 -2.53 12.23 -1.99
C TYR A 22 -3.70 13.22 -1.91
N GLN A 23 -3.42 14.49 -2.21
CA GLN A 23 -4.43 15.54 -2.34
C GLN A 23 -4.29 16.22 -3.70
N GLU A 24 -5.39 16.36 -4.43
CA GLU A 24 -5.39 16.90 -5.80
C GLU A 24 -5.00 18.39 -5.83
N ASN A 25 -5.49 19.16 -4.85
CA ASN A 25 -5.23 20.59 -4.71
C ASN A 25 -4.00 20.90 -3.84
N ALA A 26 -3.05 19.97 -3.74
CA ALA A 26 -1.83 20.17 -2.97
C ALA A 26 -0.95 21.30 -3.55
N THR A 27 -0.38 22.10 -2.66
CA THR A 27 0.64 23.10 -3.00
C THR A 27 1.90 22.42 -3.56
N LEU A 28 2.74 23.17 -4.29
CA LEU A 28 3.98 22.64 -4.84
C LEU A 28 4.89 22.04 -3.75
N GLY A 29 4.97 22.68 -2.58
CA GLY A 29 5.73 22.18 -1.42
C GLY A 29 5.19 20.85 -0.91
N GLN A 30 3.86 20.72 -0.80
CA GLN A 30 3.23 19.45 -0.39
C GLN A 30 3.43 18.34 -1.41
N LYS A 31 3.46 18.66 -2.71
CA LYS A 31 3.76 17.67 -3.76
C LYS A 31 5.22 17.19 -3.70
N LEU A 32 6.16 18.09 -3.43
CA LEU A 32 7.57 17.74 -3.20
C LEU A 32 7.72 16.82 -1.99
N GLU A 33 7.15 17.24 -0.86
CA GLU A 33 7.18 16.47 0.38
C GLU A 33 6.55 15.07 0.22
N LEU A 34 5.41 14.97 -0.47
CA LEU A 34 4.75 13.69 -0.74
C LEU A 34 5.65 12.76 -1.56
N THR A 35 6.34 13.29 -2.56
CA THR A 35 7.28 12.50 -3.38
C THR A 35 8.46 11.98 -2.57
N GLU A 36 9.04 12.81 -1.69
CA GLU A 36 10.12 12.39 -0.79
C GLU A 36 9.64 11.30 0.18
N ARG A 37 8.44 11.45 0.75
CA ARG A 37 7.82 10.44 1.61
C ARG A 37 7.61 9.11 0.87
N ILE A 38 7.15 9.14 -0.38
CA ILE A 38 7.01 7.92 -1.21
C ILE A 38 8.35 7.18 -1.31
N ILE A 39 9.44 7.89 -1.57
CA ILE A 39 10.78 7.28 -1.71
C ILE A 39 11.26 6.70 -0.38
N LEU A 40 11.06 7.41 0.72
CA LEU A 40 11.37 6.92 2.06
C LEU A 40 10.61 5.61 2.37
N VAL A 41 9.33 5.54 2.02
CA VAL A 41 8.52 4.33 2.24
C VAL A 41 8.97 3.19 1.35
N LEU A 42 9.22 3.44 0.06
CA LEU A 42 9.75 2.43 -0.87
C LEU A 42 11.07 1.83 -0.37
N SER A 43 11.94 2.67 0.19
CA SER A 43 13.20 2.23 0.81
C SER A 43 12.95 1.32 2.02
N ARG A 44 12.04 1.71 2.93
CA ARG A 44 11.66 0.89 4.10
C ARG A 44 11.00 -0.43 3.72
N MET A 45 10.21 -0.43 2.66
CA MET A 45 9.61 -1.62 2.08
C MET A 45 10.64 -2.50 1.33
N LYS A 46 11.91 -2.07 1.25
CA LYS A 46 13.00 -2.76 0.53
C LYS A 46 12.67 -2.96 -0.95
N CYS A 47 12.18 -1.91 -1.61
CA CYS A 47 12.02 -1.90 -3.06
C CYS A 47 13.36 -2.13 -3.76
N SER A 48 13.39 -3.08 -4.70
CA SER A 48 14.57 -3.40 -5.50
C SER A 48 14.84 -2.37 -6.60
N HIS A 49 13.85 -1.54 -6.92
CA HIS A 49 13.93 -0.53 -7.96
C HIS A 49 14.21 0.83 -7.34
N ARG A 50 15.29 1.47 -7.79
CA ARG A 50 15.66 2.83 -7.37
C ARG A 50 14.85 3.84 -8.15
N ILE A 51 14.34 4.86 -7.45
CA ILE A 51 13.61 5.98 -8.02
C ILE A 51 13.92 7.24 -7.23
N GLU A 52 14.20 8.32 -7.93
CA GLU A 52 14.53 9.63 -7.35
C GLU A 52 13.34 10.59 -7.42
N PRO A 53 13.28 11.65 -6.58
CA PRO A 53 12.12 12.52 -6.51
C PRO A 53 11.80 13.21 -7.84
N HIS A 54 12.84 13.67 -8.55
CA HIS A 54 12.67 14.32 -9.84
C HIS A 54 12.09 13.38 -10.91
N GLN A 55 12.30 12.06 -10.79
CA GLN A 55 11.78 11.09 -11.76
C GLN A 55 10.27 10.96 -11.63
N ILE A 56 9.77 10.99 -10.39
CA ILE A 56 8.33 10.99 -10.12
C ILE A 56 7.68 12.30 -10.58
N GLN A 57 8.35 13.43 -10.35
CA GLN A 57 7.84 14.76 -10.72
C GLN A 57 7.93 15.06 -12.21
N GLY A 58 9.01 14.63 -12.86
CA GLY A 58 9.24 14.75 -14.29
C GLY A 58 8.56 13.67 -15.12
N GLU A 59 7.72 12.83 -14.50
CA GLU A 59 6.99 11.74 -15.15
C GLU A 59 7.89 10.79 -15.98
N ASP A 60 9.04 10.43 -15.42
CA ASP A 60 9.98 9.47 -16.00
C ASP A 60 9.41 8.04 -15.90
N PHE A 61 8.53 7.70 -16.85
CA PHE A 61 7.82 6.42 -16.87
C PHE A 61 8.75 5.21 -16.98
N MET A 62 9.97 5.38 -17.50
CA MET A 62 10.94 4.29 -17.61
C MET A 62 11.36 3.78 -16.23
N HIS A 63 11.52 4.69 -15.25
CA HIS A 63 11.88 4.36 -13.88
C HIS A 63 10.67 4.16 -12.98
N ILE A 64 9.55 4.84 -13.24
CA ILE A 64 8.30 4.68 -12.48
C ILE A 64 7.69 3.30 -12.73
N PHE A 65 7.67 2.82 -13.97
CA PHE A 65 7.00 1.57 -14.33
C PHE A 65 7.42 0.35 -13.50
N PRO A 66 8.72 0.02 -13.36
CA PRO A 66 9.14 -1.13 -12.55
C PRO A 66 8.74 -1.00 -11.07
N VAL A 67 8.74 0.22 -10.52
CA VAL A 67 8.27 0.47 -9.14
C VAL A 67 6.76 0.19 -9.02
N VAL A 68 5.96 0.63 -10.00
CA VAL A 68 4.52 0.34 -10.04
C VAL A 68 4.26 -1.16 -10.15
N GLN A 69 4.95 -1.87 -11.04
CA GLN A 69 4.80 -3.32 -11.18
C GLN A 69 5.08 -4.05 -9.86
N TRP A 70 6.17 -3.66 -9.19
CA TRP A 70 6.55 -4.23 -7.91
C TRP A 70 5.52 -3.94 -6.80
N LEU A 71 5.00 -2.71 -6.73
CA LEU A 71 3.96 -2.33 -5.78
C LEU A 71 2.67 -3.11 -6.03
N VAL A 72 2.22 -3.19 -7.28
CA VAL A 72 0.99 -3.91 -7.65
C VAL A 72 1.08 -5.39 -7.27
N LYS A 73 2.22 -6.04 -7.54
CA LYS A 73 2.45 -7.43 -7.13
C LYS A 73 2.27 -7.62 -5.62
N ARG A 74 2.83 -6.72 -4.81
CA ARG A 74 2.68 -6.75 -3.35
C ARG A 74 1.27 -6.48 -2.85
N VAL A 75 0.53 -5.59 -3.51
CA VAL A 75 -0.88 -5.37 -3.19
C VAL A 75 -1.69 -6.67 -3.37
N PHE A 76 -1.42 -7.44 -4.44
CA PHE A 76 -2.07 -8.73 -4.64
C PHE A 76 -1.67 -9.75 -3.58
N GLU A 77 -0.37 -9.90 -3.29
CA GLU A 77 0.14 -10.79 -2.24
C GLU A 77 -0.54 -10.47 -0.89
N ARG A 78 -0.59 -9.19 -0.52
CA ARG A 78 -1.21 -8.76 0.74
C ARG A 78 -2.72 -9.00 0.77
N ARG A 79 -3.42 -8.75 -0.34
CA ARG A 79 -4.87 -9.00 -0.41
C ARG A 79 -5.20 -10.48 -0.30
N ALA A 80 -4.37 -11.36 -0.85
CA ALA A 80 -4.52 -12.80 -0.66
C ALA A 80 -4.36 -13.17 0.82
N GLU A 81 -3.28 -12.71 1.47
CA GLU A 81 -3.04 -12.94 2.90
C GLU A 81 -4.20 -12.43 3.79
N ILE A 82 -4.63 -11.19 3.58
CA ILE A 82 -5.74 -10.59 4.35
C ILE A 82 -7.06 -11.31 4.06
N GLY A 83 -7.30 -11.72 2.80
CA GLY A 83 -8.49 -12.49 2.42
C GLY A 83 -8.58 -13.81 3.17
N ASP A 84 -7.47 -14.55 3.25
CA ASP A 84 -7.38 -15.81 3.97
C ASP A 84 -7.57 -15.62 5.49
N LEU A 85 -6.95 -14.58 6.06
CA LEU A 85 -7.12 -14.22 7.47
C LEU A 85 -8.58 -13.86 7.79
N ASN A 86 -9.22 -13.03 6.96
CA ASN A 86 -10.62 -12.64 7.14
C ASN A 86 -11.55 -13.84 7.04
N ARG A 87 -11.29 -14.77 6.12
CA ARG A 87 -12.06 -16.00 5.99
C ARG A 87 -11.90 -16.89 7.23
N ALA A 88 -10.67 -17.11 7.68
CA ALA A 88 -10.40 -17.90 8.88
C ALA A 88 -11.07 -17.27 10.11
N TYR A 89 -11.00 -15.95 10.25
CA TYR A 89 -11.67 -15.21 11.31
C TYR A 89 -13.20 -15.38 11.24
N ALA A 90 -13.81 -15.20 10.06
CA ALA A 90 -15.26 -15.34 9.87
C ALA A 90 -15.76 -16.75 10.23
N LEU A 91 -15.04 -17.80 9.81
CA LEU A 91 -15.38 -19.18 10.17
C LEU A 91 -15.30 -19.41 11.69
N ASN A 92 -14.21 -18.95 12.34
CA ASN A 92 -14.09 -19.06 13.79
C ASN A 92 -15.21 -18.33 14.55
N GLN A 93 -15.65 -17.17 14.07
CA GLN A 93 -16.76 -16.43 14.70
C GLN A 93 -18.11 -17.13 14.49
N TYR A 94 -18.33 -17.69 13.30
CA TYR A 94 -19.52 -18.49 13.02
C TYR A 94 -19.59 -19.73 13.92
N ASP A 95 -18.48 -20.48 14.03
CA ASP A 95 -18.41 -21.68 14.85
C ASP A 95 -18.65 -21.38 16.33
N LYS A 96 -18.15 -20.26 16.85
CA LYS A 96 -18.43 -19.84 18.22
C LYS A 96 -19.92 -19.55 18.43
N GLN A 97 -20.51 -18.71 17.59
CA GLN A 97 -21.93 -18.35 17.72
C GLN A 97 -22.87 -19.55 17.56
N PHE A 98 -22.57 -20.46 16.63
CA PHE A 98 -23.46 -21.58 16.34
C PHE A 98 -23.26 -22.76 17.31
N ASN A 99 -22.02 -23.05 17.74
CA ASN A 99 -21.79 -24.11 18.72
C ASN A 99 -22.17 -23.70 20.16
N GLU A 100 -22.11 -22.41 20.49
CA GLU A 100 -22.64 -21.92 21.79
C GLU A 100 -24.17 -22.00 21.80
N ALA A 101 -24.86 -21.69 20.69
CA ALA A 101 -26.32 -21.75 20.60
C ALA A 101 -26.94 -23.17 20.56
N VAL A 102 -26.14 -24.23 20.32
CA VAL A 102 -26.60 -25.63 20.30
C VAL A 102 -26.45 -26.32 21.67
N ASN A 103 -25.72 -25.69 22.61
CA ASN A 103 -25.50 -26.22 23.95
C ASN A 103 -26.43 -25.62 25.03
N ASP A 104 -27.39 -24.78 24.63
CA ASP A 104 -28.53 -24.27 25.44
C ASP A 104 -29.86 -24.88 24.96
#